data_AF-A0A2R6KG90-F1
#
_entry.id   AF-A0A2R6KG90-F1
#
_cell.length_a   1.000
_cell.length_b   1.000
_cell.length_c   1.000
_cell.angle_alpha   90.00
_cell.angle_beta   90.00
_cell.angle_gamma   90.00
#
_symmetry.space_group_name_H-M   'P 1'
#
loop_
_entity.id
_entity.type
_entity.pdbx_description
1 polymer ?
#
loop_
_entity_poly.entity_id
_entity_poly.type
_entity_poly.pdbx_seq_one_letter_code
_entity_poly.pdbx_strand_id
1 'polypeptide(L)'
;MSDAPTREVARRAFASEFNDAGYTFKESDDERAPNYALFPTGERANRVFVVGTVTEKEDVGEDSEYWRGRVVDPTGTFFMYAGQYQPDAASVLRDLEPPEYVAVVGKPRTYETDDGSINVSVRPESISIVDAATRDRWVVETAERTLDRVERFRSDDEGDDAGSVYEYVGMAREQYDLPVENYRRDVVTALESLDEGSEGTDDASVEAE
;
A
#
# COMPACT_ATOMS: atom_id res chain seq x y z
N MET A 1 29.02 -19.00 -1.31
CA MET A 1 28.75 -17.64 -0.81
C MET A 1 27.30 -17.65 -0.38
N SER A 2 27.00 -17.26 0.85
CA SER A 2 25.62 -17.15 1.32
C SER A 2 24.95 -16.02 0.53
N ASP A 3 24.14 -16.40 -0.45
CA ASP A 3 23.25 -15.52 -1.18
C ASP A 3 22.15 -15.11 -0.21
N ALA A 4 22.46 -14.16 0.67
CA ALA A 4 21.46 -13.54 1.51
C ALA A 4 20.55 -12.75 0.57
N PRO A 5 19.24 -13.08 0.46
CA PRO A 5 18.36 -12.43 -0.48
C PRO A 5 18.44 -10.91 -0.28
N THR A 6 18.84 -10.21 -1.33
CA THR A 6 18.92 -8.75 -1.32
C THR A 6 17.54 -8.20 -0.98
N ARG A 7 17.45 -7.25 -0.05
CA ARG A 7 16.15 -6.70 0.36
C ARG A 7 15.47 -6.08 -0.87
N GLU A 8 14.35 -6.65 -1.29
CA GLU A 8 13.56 -6.08 -2.37
C GLU A 8 13.00 -4.71 -2.02
N VAL A 9 12.85 -3.87 -3.05
CA VAL A 9 12.32 -2.52 -2.96
C VAL A 9 10.84 -2.56 -2.59
N ALA A 10 10.46 -1.76 -1.60
CA ALA A 10 9.07 -1.61 -1.21
C ALA A 10 8.28 -0.88 -2.32
N ARG A 11 7.21 -1.51 -2.78
CA ARG A 11 6.33 -0.98 -3.83
C ARG A 11 5.37 0.06 -3.25
N ARG A 12 5.20 1.18 -3.94
CA ARG A 12 4.18 2.17 -3.60
C ARG A 12 2.87 1.72 -4.24
N ALA A 13 1.78 1.82 -3.49
CA ALA A 13 0.43 1.56 -3.96
C ALA A 13 -0.54 2.42 -3.14
N PHE A 14 -1.61 2.84 -3.80
CA PHE A 14 -2.75 3.46 -3.13
C PHE A 14 -3.60 2.40 -2.42
N ALA A 15 -4.37 2.81 -1.42
CA ALA A 15 -5.18 1.91 -0.61
C ALA A 15 -6.18 1.10 -1.45
N SER A 16 -6.81 1.73 -2.45
CA SER A 16 -7.75 1.04 -3.34
C SER A 16 -7.10 -0.17 -4.03
N GLU A 17 -5.99 0.05 -4.76
CA GLU A 17 -5.25 -1.02 -5.45
C GLU A 17 -4.69 -2.07 -4.47
N PHE A 18 -4.20 -1.65 -3.31
CA PHE A 18 -3.66 -2.55 -2.31
C PHE A 18 -4.74 -3.48 -1.73
N ASN A 19 -5.93 -2.95 -1.46
CA ASN A 19 -7.03 -3.74 -0.89
C ASN A 19 -7.61 -4.74 -1.88
N ASP A 20 -7.50 -4.46 -3.17
CA ASP A 20 -7.89 -5.40 -4.23
C ASP A 20 -6.86 -6.53 -4.44
N ALA A 21 -5.66 -6.42 -3.87
CA ALA A 21 -4.55 -7.36 -4.05
C ALA A 21 -4.69 -8.65 -3.20
N GLY A 22 -5.79 -9.37 -3.38
CA GLY A 22 -6.13 -10.58 -2.62
C GLY A 22 -5.33 -11.84 -2.98
N TYR A 23 -4.61 -11.86 -4.11
CA TYR A 23 -3.84 -13.01 -4.56
C TYR A 23 -2.37 -12.95 -4.12
N THR A 24 -1.84 -14.07 -3.61
CA THR A 24 -0.42 -14.22 -3.27
C THR A 24 0.20 -15.47 -3.88
N PHE A 25 1.48 -15.40 -4.25
CA PHE A 25 2.18 -16.48 -4.93
C PHE A 25 3.69 -16.51 -4.63
N LYS A 26 4.32 -17.65 -4.91
CA LYS A 26 5.79 -17.84 -4.89
C LYS A 26 6.29 -18.04 -6.32
N GLU A 27 7.46 -17.52 -6.64
CA GLU A 27 8.11 -17.70 -7.96
C GLU A 27 8.82 -19.06 -8.11
N SER A 28 8.96 -19.82 -7.02
CA SER A 28 9.59 -21.14 -7.05
C SER A 28 9.04 -22.05 -5.95
N ASP A 29 9.24 -23.35 -6.13
CA ASP A 29 8.86 -24.39 -5.17
C ASP A 29 9.78 -24.47 -3.95
N ASP A 30 10.81 -23.62 -3.85
CA ASP A 30 11.67 -23.58 -2.66
C ASP A 30 10.85 -23.22 -1.42
N GLU A 31 11.03 -23.99 -0.34
CA GLU A 31 10.33 -23.77 0.93
C GLU A 31 10.55 -22.34 1.47
N ARG A 32 11.74 -21.78 1.20
CA ARG A 32 12.16 -20.42 1.59
C ARG A 32 11.87 -19.35 0.53
N ALA A 33 11.23 -19.71 -0.58
CA ALA A 33 10.88 -18.74 -1.61
C ALA A 33 10.00 -17.63 -1.03
N PRO A 34 10.29 -16.36 -1.36
CA PRO A 34 9.47 -15.23 -0.92
C PRO A 34 8.05 -15.37 -1.45
N ASN A 35 7.07 -15.04 -0.60
CA ASN A 35 5.68 -14.90 -1.02
C ASN A 35 5.44 -13.44 -1.43
N TYR A 36 4.77 -13.24 -2.57
CA TYR A 36 4.46 -11.93 -3.14
C TYR A 36 2.95 -11.72 -3.15
N ALA A 37 2.51 -10.48 -2.94
CA ALA A 37 1.18 -10.06 -3.35
C ALA A 37 1.24 -9.62 -4.81
N LEU A 38 0.21 -9.98 -5.58
CA LEU A 38 0.03 -9.52 -6.96
C LEU A 38 -0.93 -8.34 -6.96
N PHE A 39 -0.53 -7.18 -7.45
CA PHE A 39 -1.45 -6.06 -7.64
C PHE A 39 -2.31 -6.25 -8.89
N PRO A 40 -3.56 -5.77 -8.90
CA PRO A 40 -4.43 -5.82 -10.07
C PRO A 40 -3.87 -5.11 -11.31
N THR A 41 -2.94 -4.18 -11.13
CA THR A 41 -2.21 -3.52 -12.22
C THR A 41 -1.01 -4.33 -12.75
N GLY A 42 -0.85 -5.59 -12.35
CA GLY A 42 0.18 -6.50 -12.87
C GLY A 42 1.57 -6.32 -12.26
N GLU A 43 1.67 -5.80 -11.03
CA GLU A 43 2.95 -5.65 -10.32
C GLU A 43 3.00 -6.56 -9.09
N ARG A 44 4.15 -7.20 -8.85
CA ARG A 44 4.36 -8.00 -7.64
C ARG A 44 5.02 -7.19 -6.52
N ALA A 45 4.61 -7.46 -5.29
CA ALA A 45 5.13 -6.79 -4.10
C ALA A 45 5.45 -7.80 -2.97
N ASN A 46 6.72 -7.87 -2.57
CA ASN A 46 7.11 -8.52 -1.31
C ASN A 46 6.96 -7.56 -0.11
N ARG A 47 7.12 -6.27 -0.37
CA ARG A 47 6.96 -5.17 0.56
C ARG A 47 6.21 -4.03 -0.08
N VAL A 48 5.48 -3.30 0.75
CA VAL A 48 4.83 -2.05 0.37
C VAL A 48 5.38 -0.88 1.17
N PHE A 49 5.36 0.29 0.54
CA PHE A 49 5.67 1.57 1.16
C PHE A 49 4.47 2.49 0.98
N VAL A 50 3.77 2.76 2.07
CA VAL A 50 2.53 3.55 2.09
C VAL A 50 2.68 4.74 3.03
N VAL A 51 2.05 5.86 2.70
CA VAL A 51 1.99 7.04 3.55
C VAL A 51 0.56 7.50 3.66
N GLY A 52 0.12 7.81 4.87
CA GLY A 52 -1.24 8.28 5.10
C GLY A 52 -1.44 8.74 6.54
N THR A 53 -2.69 9.00 6.89
CA THR A 53 -3.08 9.49 8.22
C THR A 53 -3.55 8.33 9.08
N VAL A 54 -2.92 8.08 10.22
CA VAL A 54 -3.51 7.18 11.21
C VAL A 54 -4.72 7.89 11.81
N THR A 55 -5.91 7.36 11.59
CA THR A 55 -7.16 7.93 12.13
C THR A 55 -7.63 7.20 13.38
N GLU A 56 -7.32 5.90 13.48
CA GLU A 56 -7.75 5.05 14.58
C GLU A 56 -6.63 4.07 14.94
N LYS A 57 -6.48 3.79 16.23
CA LYS A 57 -5.64 2.72 16.76
C LYS A 57 -6.35 1.99 17.90
N GLU A 58 -6.14 0.69 18.01
CA GLU A 58 -6.78 -0.15 19.02
C GLU A 58 -5.86 -1.32 19.38
N ASP A 59 -5.76 -1.64 20.68
CA ASP A 59 -5.19 -2.91 21.12
C ASP A 59 -6.28 -3.98 21.06
N VAL A 60 -6.17 -4.89 20.09
CA VAL A 60 -7.12 -5.98 19.85
C VAL A 60 -6.58 -7.32 20.35
N GLY A 61 -5.50 -7.30 21.14
CA GLY A 61 -4.93 -8.47 21.78
C GLY A 61 -5.68 -8.90 23.05
N GLU A 62 -5.76 -10.20 23.29
CA GLU A 62 -6.34 -10.75 24.52
C GLU A 62 -5.26 -10.99 25.59
N ASP A 63 -4.32 -11.91 25.30
CA ASP A 63 -3.25 -12.31 26.23
C ASP A 63 -1.93 -11.55 26.01
N SER A 64 -1.77 -10.89 24.87
CA SER A 64 -0.54 -10.22 24.44
C SER A 64 -0.87 -8.98 23.62
N GLU A 65 -0.06 -7.93 23.76
CA GLU A 65 -0.19 -6.68 23.00
C GLU A 65 -0.29 -6.95 21.48
N TYR A 66 -1.39 -6.51 20.88
CA TYR A 66 -1.64 -6.67 19.45
C TYR A 66 -2.39 -5.45 18.91
N TRP A 67 -1.63 -4.51 18.36
CA TRP A 67 -2.17 -3.23 17.88
C TRP A 67 -2.68 -3.33 16.46
N ARG A 68 -3.92 -2.87 16.26
CA ARG A 68 -4.51 -2.55 14.97
C ARG A 68 -4.43 -1.05 14.75
N GLY A 69 -3.94 -0.64 13.58
CA GLY A 69 -3.97 0.74 13.12
C GLY A 69 -4.73 0.89 11.81
N ARG A 70 -5.44 2.01 11.66
CA ARG A 70 -6.15 2.41 10.45
C ARG A 70 -5.46 3.60 9.81
N VAL A 71 -4.86 3.41 8.64
CA VAL A 71 -4.17 4.46 7.88
C VAL A 71 -5.01 4.85 6.68
N VAL A 72 -5.34 6.13 6.54
CA VAL A 72 -6.16 6.65 5.43
C VAL A 72 -5.29 7.39 4.44
N ASP A 73 -5.45 7.06 3.16
CA ASP A 73 -4.91 7.81 2.02
C ASP A 73 -6.08 8.38 1.17
N PRO A 74 -5.83 9.17 0.12
CA PRO A 74 -6.90 9.75 -0.69
C PRO A 74 -7.84 8.75 -1.37
N THR A 75 -7.44 7.49 -1.48
CA THR A 75 -8.16 6.44 -2.23
C THR A 75 -8.85 5.43 -1.33
N GLY A 76 -8.57 5.47 -0.01
CA GLY A 76 -9.17 4.53 0.93
C GLY A 76 -8.39 4.35 2.21
N THR A 77 -8.41 3.12 2.73
CA THR A 77 -7.85 2.78 4.04
C THR A 77 -6.95 1.55 3.93
N PHE A 78 -5.78 1.61 4.55
CA PHE A 78 -4.97 0.45 4.91
C PHE A 78 -5.23 0.04 6.35
N PHE A 79 -5.33 -1.26 6.60
CA PHE A 79 -5.25 -1.81 7.96
C PHE A 79 -3.85 -2.34 8.22
N MET A 80 -3.30 -2.02 9.39
CA MET A 80 -2.02 -2.56 9.85
C MET A 80 -2.16 -3.28 11.19
N TYR A 81 -1.43 -4.37 11.35
CA TYR A 81 -1.45 -5.18 12.56
C TYR A 81 -0.02 -5.44 13.06
N ALA A 82 0.28 -5.01 14.28
CA ALA A 82 1.58 -5.21 14.91
C ALA A 82 1.42 -5.89 16.28
N GLY A 83 1.98 -7.08 16.41
CA GLY A 83 1.99 -7.83 17.68
C GLY A 83 3.38 -7.94 18.30
N GLN A 84 3.51 -8.88 19.24
CA GLN A 84 4.76 -9.19 19.95
C GLN A 84 5.97 -9.50 19.05
N TYR A 85 5.74 -9.93 17.80
CA TYR A 85 6.80 -10.21 16.83
C TYR A 85 7.19 -8.99 15.98
N GLN A 86 6.57 -7.84 16.21
CA GLN A 86 6.85 -6.53 15.60
C GLN A 86 6.97 -5.46 16.71
N PRO A 87 7.86 -5.64 17.71
CA PRO A 87 7.86 -4.81 18.91
C PRO A 87 8.05 -3.32 18.62
N ASP A 88 8.90 -2.98 17.63
CA ASP A 88 9.13 -1.58 17.25
C ASP A 88 7.86 -0.94 16.68
N ALA A 89 7.19 -1.61 15.74
CA ALA A 89 5.95 -1.10 15.14
C ALA A 89 4.78 -1.06 16.14
N ALA A 90 4.69 -2.06 17.03
CA ALA A 90 3.69 -2.09 18.10
C ALA A 90 3.90 -0.92 19.09
N SER A 91 5.15 -0.62 19.45
CA SER A 91 5.46 0.53 20.31
C SER A 91 5.08 1.85 19.66
N VAL A 92 5.41 2.06 18.37
CA VAL A 92 5.01 3.29 17.66
C VAL A 92 3.49 3.41 17.65
N LEU A 93 2.76 2.32 17.36
CA LEU A 93 1.30 2.34 17.38
C LEU A 93 0.71 2.67 18.74
N ARG A 94 1.24 2.08 19.81
CA ARG A 94 0.81 2.36 21.17
C ARG A 94 1.00 3.84 21.52
N ASP A 95 2.12 4.42 21.15
CA ASP A 95 2.52 5.75 21.62
C ASP A 95 2.02 6.88 20.69
N LEU A 96 1.61 6.57 19.45
CA LEU A 96 1.08 7.52 18.47
C LEU A 96 -0.30 8.07 18.87
N GLU A 97 -0.55 9.36 18.63
CA GLU A 97 -1.82 10.04 18.92
C GLU A 97 -2.53 10.44 17.61
N PRO A 98 -3.62 9.76 17.20
CA PRO A 98 -4.37 10.15 16.00
C PRO A 98 -5.05 11.54 16.14
N PRO A 99 -5.15 12.35 15.06
CA PRO A 99 -4.63 12.08 13.72
C PRO A 99 -3.12 12.38 13.60
N GLU A 100 -2.38 11.47 12.97
CA GLU A 100 -0.94 11.63 12.74
C GLU A 100 -0.53 11.08 11.37
N TYR A 101 0.36 11.76 10.65
CA TYR A 101 0.87 11.27 9.38
C TYR A 101 1.98 10.25 9.61
N VAL A 102 1.86 9.10 8.94
CA VAL A 102 2.86 8.03 9.05
C VAL A 102 3.29 7.51 7.70
N ALA A 103 4.57 7.18 7.61
CA ALA A 103 5.14 6.35 6.56
C ALA A 103 5.33 4.92 7.10
N VAL A 104 4.84 3.95 6.35
CA VAL A 104 4.86 2.53 6.73
C VAL A 104 5.56 1.72 5.65
N VAL A 105 6.56 0.94 6.06
CA VAL A 105 7.09 -0.16 5.25
C VAL A 105 6.62 -1.45 5.89
N GLY A 106 6.02 -2.33 5.09
CA GLY A 106 5.50 -3.59 5.61
C GLY A 106 5.29 -4.65 4.55
N LYS A 107 4.92 -5.84 5.01
CA LYS A 107 4.57 -6.97 4.14
C LYS A 107 3.06 -7.04 3.95
N PRO A 108 2.55 -7.13 2.72
CA PRO A 108 1.16 -7.47 2.48
C PRO A 108 0.81 -8.82 3.12
N ARG A 109 -0.38 -8.92 3.69
CA ARG A 109 -0.95 -10.14 4.24
C ARG A 109 -2.42 -10.22 3.87
N THR A 110 -2.80 -11.35 3.30
CA THR A 110 -4.19 -11.68 3.05
C THR A 110 -4.72 -12.56 4.18
N TYR A 111 -5.99 -12.37 4.51
CA TYR A 111 -6.72 -13.21 5.46
C TYR A 111 -8.17 -13.29 5.03
N GLU A 112 -8.79 -14.42 5.32
CA GLU A 112 -10.22 -14.64 5.11
C GLU A 112 -10.99 -14.11 6.31
N THR A 113 -12.06 -13.36 6.05
CA THR A 113 -12.99 -12.88 7.07
C THR A 113 -14.09 -13.90 7.34
N ASP A 114 -14.88 -13.68 8.39
CA ASP A 114 -15.98 -14.56 8.78
C ASP A 114 -17.08 -14.69 7.69
N ASP A 115 -17.22 -13.68 6.82
CA ASP A 115 -18.13 -13.70 5.68
C ASP A 115 -17.53 -14.36 4.42
N GLY A 116 -16.29 -14.86 4.51
CA GLY A 116 -15.60 -15.53 3.42
C GLY A 116 -14.98 -14.59 2.38
N SER A 117 -14.94 -13.28 2.66
CA SER A 117 -14.23 -12.32 1.82
C SER A 117 -12.73 -12.32 2.16
N ILE A 118 -11.88 -12.06 1.15
CA ILE A 118 -10.44 -11.94 1.34
C ILE A 118 -10.13 -10.46 1.57
N ASN A 119 -9.53 -10.15 2.71
CA ASN A 119 -9.04 -8.82 3.02
C ASN A 119 -7.51 -8.78 3.00
N VAL A 120 -6.97 -7.59 2.73
CA VAL A 120 -5.54 -7.33 2.70
C VAL A 120 -5.17 -6.39 3.86
N SER A 121 -4.07 -6.67 4.52
CA SER A 121 -3.50 -5.84 5.57
C SER A 121 -1.99 -5.71 5.43
N VAL A 122 -1.44 -4.69 6.08
CA VAL A 122 0.00 -4.48 6.18
C VAL A 122 0.49 -5.06 7.50
N ARG A 123 1.43 -6.01 7.45
CA ARG A 123 2.25 -6.35 8.61
C ARG A 123 3.45 -5.38 8.63
N PRO A 124 3.45 -4.35 9.49
CA PRO A 124 4.48 -3.32 9.46
C PRO A 124 5.83 -3.91 9.89
N GLU A 125 6.87 -3.52 9.16
CA GLU A 125 8.27 -3.74 9.54
C GLU A 125 8.87 -2.45 10.15
N SER A 126 8.40 -1.28 9.69
CA SER A 126 8.74 0.02 10.26
C SER A 126 7.59 1.01 10.10
N ILE A 127 7.38 1.85 11.12
CA ILE A 127 6.45 2.98 11.10
C ILE A 127 7.25 4.23 11.48
N SER A 128 7.06 5.33 10.77
CA SER A 128 7.71 6.61 11.08
C SER A 128 6.69 7.73 10.96
N ILE A 129 6.66 8.61 11.96
CA ILE A 129 5.87 9.84 11.89
C ILE A 129 6.52 10.77 10.87
N VAL A 130 5.72 11.37 9.99
CA VAL A 130 6.17 12.24 8.90
C VAL A 130 5.36 13.52 8.84
N ASP A 131 5.79 14.48 8.04
CA ASP A 131 5.06 15.73 7.81
C ASP A 131 4.14 15.64 6.58
N ALA A 132 3.29 16.66 6.42
CA ALA A 132 2.37 16.78 5.28
C ALA A 132 3.13 16.79 3.94
N ALA A 133 4.28 17.48 3.86
CA ALA A 133 5.08 17.55 2.63
C ALA A 133 5.59 16.16 2.19
N THR A 134 5.98 15.30 3.14
CA THR A 134 6.36 13.92 2.86
C THR A 134 5.16 13.10 2.36
N ARG A 135 3.98 13.30 2.96
CA ARG A 135 2.73 12.68 2.49
C ARG A 135 2.37 13.10 1.07
N ASP A 136 2.41 14.39 0.77
CA ASP A 136 2.05 14.92 -0.56
C ASP A 136 3.03 14.43 -1.62
N ARG A 137 4.32 14.41 -1.31
CA ARG A 137 5.34 13.83 -2.18
C ARG A 137 5.10 12.35 -2.44
N TRP A 138 4.71 11.59 -1.41
CA TRP A 138 4.37 10.19 -1.60
C TRP A 138 3.15 10.02 -2.52
N VAL A 139 2.12 10.87 -2.41
CA VAL A 139 0.95 10.82 -3.29
C VAL A 139 1.36 11.03 -4.75
N VAL A 140 2.16 12.05 -5.05
CA VAL A 140 2.64 12.33 -6.42
C VAL A 140 3.48 11.18 -6.97
N GLU A 141 4.47 10.69 -6.21
CA GLU A 141 5.33 9.59 -6.66
C GLU A 141 4.57 8.26 -6.79
N THR A 142 3.50 8.07 -6.02
CA THR A 142 2.63 6.88 -6.12
C THR A 142 1.74 6.99 -7.35
N ALA A 143 1.18 8.17 -7.62
CA ALA A 143 0.41 8.46 -8.82
C ALA A 143 1.19 8.15 -10.11
N GLU A 144 2.41 8.69 -10.24
CA GLU A 144 3.28 8.45 -11.40
C GLU A 144 3.50 6.94 -11.61
N ARG A 145 3.88 6.21 -10.55
CA ARG A 145 4.15 4.76 -10.65
C ARG A 145 2.90 3.95 -10.95
N THR A 146 1.74 4.37 -10.44
CA THR A 146 0.47 3.70 -10.73
C THR A 146 0.09 3.90 -12.20
N LEU A 147 0.25 5.10 -12.74
CA LEU A 147 0.03 5.36 -14.17
C LEU A 147 0.98 4.55 -15.04
N ASP A 148 2.28 4.46 -14.69
CA ASP A 148 3.24 3.61 -15.40
C ASP A 148 2.83 2.13 -15.39
N ARG A 149 2.23 1.63 -14.29
CA ARG A 149 1.69 0.27 -14.23
C ARG A 149 0.47 0.10 -15.14
N VAL A 150 -0.47 1.04 -15.06
CA VAL A 150 -1.69 1.02 -15.88
C VAL A 150 -1.36 1.06 -17.38
N GLU A 151 -0.41 1.89 -17.79
CA GLU A 151 -0.01 2.01 -19.20
C GLU A 151 0.71 0.75 -19.71
N ARG A 152 1.58 0.15 -18.88
CA ARG A 152 2.18 -1.17 -19.15
C ARG A 152 1.12 -2.27 -19.27
N PHE A 153 0.14 -2.28 -18.36
CA PHE A 153 -0.94 -3.27 -18.35
C PHE A 153 -1.75 -3.22 -19.65
N ARG A 154 -2.04 -2.02 -20.17
CA ARG A 154 -2.72 -1.85 -21.46
C ARG A 154 -1.86 -2.22 -22.65
N SER A 155 -0.55 -1.93 -22.61
CA SER A 155 0.34 -2.23 -23.73
C SER A 155 0.50 -3.73 -23.96
N ASP A 156 0.30 -4.56 -22.92
CA ASP A 156 0.27 -6.03 -23.05
C ASP A 156 -0.91 -6.53 -23.91
N ASP A 157 -2.04 -5.82 -23.94
CA ASP A 157 -3.17 -6.17 -24.82
C ASP A 157 -2.77 -6.12 -26.32
N GLU A 158 -1.70 -5.40 -26.67
CA GLU A 158 -1.28 -5.17 -28.06
C GLU A 158 -0.26 -6.22 -28.57
N GLY A 159 0.12 -7.20 -27.74
CA GLY A 159 0.83 -8.40 -28.18
C GLY A 159 2.34 -8.28 -28.36
N ASP A 160 3.00 -7.36 -27.66
CA ASP A 160 4.46 -7.23 -27.69
C ASP A 160 5.13 -8.19 -26.69
N ASP A 161 5.85 -9.18 -27.24
CA ASP A 161 6.63 -10.21 -26.56
C ASP A 161 7.81 -9.57 -25.78
N ALA A 162 7.60 -9.20 -24.50
CA ALA A 162 8.62 -8.46 -23.75
C ALA A 162 8.80 -8.87 -22.27
N GLY A 163 9.01 -10.16 -21.98
CA GLY A 163 9.67 -10.61 -20.75
C GLY A 163 8.83 -10.66 -19.46
N SER A 164 9.49 -10.92 -18.31
CA SER A 164 8.87 -11.30 -17.01
C SER A 164 7.89 -10.30 -16.40
N VAL A 165 7.83 -9.06 -16.91
CA VAL A 165 6.89 -8.03 -16.44
C VAL A 165 5.48 -8.29 -16.99
N TYR A 166 5.36 -8.84 -18.19
CA TYR A 166 4.07 -9.18 -18.80
C TYR A 166 3.49 -10.48 -18.24
N GLU A 167 4.34 -11.35 -17.69
CA GLU A 167 3.90 -12.55 -16.97
C GLU A 167 2.93 -12.20 -15.83
N TYR A 168 3.24 -11.17 -15.04
CA TYR A 168 2.37 -10.74 -13.94
C TYR A 168 1.13 -9.98 -14.40
N VAL A 169 1.16 -9.32 -15.57
CA VAL A 169 -0.03 -8.74 -16.19
C VAL A 169 -1.00 -9.84 -16.60
N GLY A 170 -0.51 -10.89 -17.27
CA GLY A 170 -1.30 -12.08 -17.60
C GLY A 170 -1.87 -12.74 -16.35
N MET A 171 -1.05 -12.95 -15.33
CA MET A 171 -1.50 -13.50 -14.04
C MET A 171 -2.56 -12.60 -13.38
N ALA A 172 -2.40 -11.29 -13.40
CA ALA A 172 -3.37 -10.36 -12.81
C ALA A 172 -4.73 -10.42 -13.53
N ARG A 173 -4.75 -10.57 -14.86
CA ARG A 173 -6.00 -10.78 -15.62
C ARG A 173 -6.70 -12.09 -15.28
N GLU A 174 -5.94 -13.14 -14.96
CA GLU A 174 -6.50 -14.42 -14.55
C GLU A 174 -7.08 -14.39 -13.14
N GLN A 175 -6.44 -13.65 -12.23
CA GLN A 175 -6.82 -13.61 -10.81
C GLN A 175 -7.86 -12.53 -10.50
N TYR A 176 -7.90 -11.43 -11.27
CA TYR A 176 -8.73 -10.27 -10.99
C TYR A 176 -9.67 -9.95 -12.15
N ASP A 177 -10.97 -9.89 -11.87
CA ASP A 177 -11.98 -9.35 -12.77
C ASP A 177 -12.24 -7.87 -12.45
N LEU A 178 -11.18 -7.06 -12.53
CA LEU A 178 -11.20 -5.63 -12.16
C LEU A 178 -10.68 -4.76 -13.31
N PRO A 179 -11.43 -3.75 -13.75
CA PRO A 179 -10.96 -2.81 -14.76
C PRO A 179 -9.77 -1.99 -14.25
N VAL A 180 -8.62 -2.11 -14.91
CA VAL A 180 -7.40 -1.35 -14.57
C VAL A 180 -7.58 0.18 -14.62
N GLU A 181 -8.61 0.65 -15.36
CA GLU A 181 -9.02 2.05 -15.41
C GLU A 181 -9.47 2.63 -14.06
N ASN A 182 -9.93 1.78 -13.13
CA ASN A 182 -10.33 2.22 -11.80
C ASN A 182 -9.14 2.89 -11.09
N TYR A 183 -7.95 2.29 -11.16
CA TYR A 183 -6.75 2.83 -10.53
C TYR A 183 -6.25 4.12 -11.17
N ARG A 184 -6.54 4.35 -12.45
CA ARG A 184 -6.31 5.65 -13.09
C ARG A 184 -7.24 6.72 -12.53
N ARG A 185 -8.50 6.40 -12.25
CA ARG A 185 -9.43 7.32 -11.59
C ARG A 185 -8.99 7.62 -10.15
N ASP A 186 -8.50 6.61 -9.44
CA ASP A 186 -7.96 6.80 -8.09
C ASP A 186 -6.76 7.74 -8.06
N VAL A 187 -5.88 7.66 -9.08
CA VAL A 187 -4.80 8.63 -9.25
C VAL A 187 -5.33 10.05 -9.41
N VAL A 188 -6.39 10.26 -10.21
CA VAL A 188 -7.00 11.58 -10.37
C VAL A 188 -7.56 12.08 -9.04
N THR A 189 -8.36 11.26 -8.35
CA THR A 189 -8.88 11.57 -7.00
C THR A 189 -7.75 11.94 -6.03
N ALA A 190 -6.65 11.20 -6.05
CA ALA A 190 -5.53 11.44 -5.15
C ALA A 190 -4.82 12.75 -5.45
N LEU A 191 -4.62 13.10 -6.72
CA LEU A 191 -4.00 14.37 -7.11
C LEU A 191 -4.94 15.57 -6.86
N GLU A 192 -6.24 15.44 -7.15
CA GLU A 192 -7.23 16.47 -6.83
C GLU A 192 -7.28 16.77 -5.32
N SER A 193 -7.13 15.74 -4.47
CA SER A 193 -7.07 15.94 -3.01
C SER A 193 -5.86 16.76 -2.52
N LEU A 194 -4.78 16.84 -3.32
CA LEU A 194 -3.63 17.70 -3.01
C LEU A 194 -3.93 19.15 -3.37
N ASP A 195 -4.61 19.39 -4.48
CA ASP A 195 -4.98 20.73 -4.95
C ASP A 195 -5.95 21.38 -3.95
N GLU A 196 -6.99 20.66 -3.52
CA GLU A 196 -7.95 21.15 -2.52
C GLU A 196 -7.29 21.48 -1.16
N GLY A 197 -6.24 20.73 -0.78
CA GLY A 197 -5.45 20.99 0.43
C GLY A 197 -4.56 22.22 0.32
N SER A 198 -4.14 22.58 -0.89
CA SER A 198 -3.32 23.77 -1.15
C SER A 198 -4.14 25.06 -1.08
N GLU A 199 -5.37 25.05 -1.60
CA GLU A 199 -6.28 26.21 -1.61
C GLU A 199 -6.71 26.64 -0.18
N GLY A 200 -6.79 25.71 0.76
CA GLY A 200 -7.12 26.01 2.17
C GLY A 200 -6.00 26.68 2.98
N THR A 201 -4.77 26.69 2.45
CA THR A 201 -3.60 27.29 3.14
C THR A 201 -3.41 28.77 2.77
N ASP A 202 -3.85 29.18 1.57
CA ASP A 202 -3.69 30.55 1.08
C ASP A 202 -4.69 31.54 1.72
N ASP A 203 -5.92 31.11 2.05
CA ASP A 203 -6.97 32.00 2.60
C ASP A 203 -6.69 32.45 4.05
N ALA A 204 -5.97 31.64 4.83
CA ALA A 204 -5.62 31.96 6.23
C ALA A 204 -4.55 33.05 6.38
N SER A 205 -3.94 33.50 5.28
CA SER A 205 -2.86 34.48 5.29
C SER A 205 -3.29 35.92 4.97
N VAL A 206 -4.58 36.16 4.69
CA VAL A 206 -5.09 37.47 4.22
C VAL A 206 -5.83 38.29 5.29
N GLU A 207 -6.13 37.75 6.48
CA GLU A 207 -6.87 38.47 7.54
C GLU A 207 -6.00 39.02 8.70
N ALA A 208 -4.76 39.41 8.42
CA ALA A 208 -3.89 40.05 9.42
C ALA A 208 -3.14 41.27 8.85
N GLU A 209 -3.87 42.32 8.51
CA GLU A 209 -3.33 43.69 8.37
C GLU A 209 -4.24 44.73 9.02
#